data_AF-A0A2H0UHE1-F1
#
_entry.id   AF-A0A2H0UHE1-F1
#
_cell.length_a   1.000
_cell.length_b   1.000
_cell.length_c   1.000
_cell.angle_alpha   90.00
_cell.angle_beta   90.00
_cell.angle_gamma   90.00
#
_symmetry.space_group_name_H-M   'P 1'
#
loop_
_entity.id
_entity.type
_entity.pdbx_description
1 polymer ?
#
loop_
_entity_poly.entity_id
_entity_poly.type
_entity_poly.pdbx_seq_one_letter_code
_entity_poly.pdbx_strand_id
1 'polypeptide(L)'
;QEEPEIEIINLQRFSDGEGNSVELSFNPETESVTVSGAGYVGLVFNQITSASGARYENTENDLLLWNKDDEVTIYKEDEVVFVGTVETMEDIQTPNISDNNPSEINSADPALYASSWVWSHTDLSSGERIASPNNDEFILSFDGNGFVSSQTDCNGLGGIYTVDGEVLSMGQFVSTLMYCEGSMEGVYGEQLVQVNSYTIEGNTLRLNLARDYGVMTFISQGE
;
A
#
# COMPACT_ATOMS: atom_id res chain seq x y z
N GLN A 1 -30.88 -7.69 9.98
CA GLN A 1 -29.48 -8.03 9.77
C GLN A 1 -28.99 -6.93 8.85
N GLU A 2 -28.44 -5.89 9.45
CA GLU A 2 -27.96 -4.71 8.74
C GLU A 2 -26.61 -5.09 8.14
N GLU A 3 -26.50 -4.97 6.82
CA GLU A 3 -25.22 -5.08 6.10
C GLU A 3 -24.29 -4.00 6.67
N PRO A 4 -23.01 -4.28 6.96
CA PRO A 4 -22.08 -3.23 7.32
C PRO A 4 -21.94 -2.29 6.12
N GLU A 5 -22.35 -1.04 6.30
CA GLU A 5 -22.00 0.02 5.35
C GLU A 5 -20.48 0.04 5.23
N ILE A 6 -19.97 -0.12 4.01
CA ILE A 6 -18.56 -0.03 3.70
C ILE A 6 -18.10 1.36 4.17
N GLU A 7 -17.26 1.41 5.20
CA GLU A 7 -16.63 2.66 5.62
C GLU A 7 -15.87 3.22 4.43
N ILE A 8 -16.36 4.35 3.92
CA ILE A 8 -15.73 5.06 2.82
C ILE A 8 -14.47 5.70 3.39
N ILE A 9 -13.34 4.98 3.33
CA ILE A 9 -12.02 5.60 3.46
C ILE A 9 -11.94 6.63 2.34
N ASN A 10 -12.09 7.90 2.68
CA ASN A 10 -12.00 8.97 1.71
C ASN A 10 -10.52 9.18 1.42
N LEU A 11 -10.07 8.68 0.27
CA LEU A 11 -8.68 8.75 -0.17
C LEU A 11 -8.53 9.89 -1.16
N GLN A 12 -7.57 10.79 -0.92
CA GLN A 12 -7.31 11.91 -1.81
C GLN A 12 -5.81 12.08 -2.04
N ARG A 13 -5.43 12.15 -3.31
CA ARG A 13 -4.04 12.30 -3.73
C ARG A 13 -3.77 13.74 -4.17
N PHE A 14 -2.63 14.27 -3.73
CA PHE A 14 -2.16 15.61 -4.03
C PHE A 14 -0.76 15.55 -4.60
N SER A 15 -0.49 16.35 -5.64
CA SER A 15 0.79 16.39 -6.34
C SER A 15 1.37 17.79 -6.35
N ASP A 16 2.68 17.90 -6.23
CA ASP A 16 3.41 19.17 -6.33
C ASP A 16 3.69 19.59 -7.78
N GLY A 17 3.37 18.73 -8.76
CA GLY A 17 3.65 18.95 -10.18
C GLY A 17 5.12 18.77 -10.57
N GLU A 18 6.00 18.47 -9.62
CA GLU A 18 7.44 18.21 -9.79
C GLU A 18 7.78 16.72 -9.64
N GLY A 19 6.77 15.87 -9.45
CA GLY A 19 6.87 14.42 -9.37
C GLY A 19 6.77 13.86 -7.96
N ASN A 20 6.57 14.70 -6.93
CA ASN A 20 6.23 14.22 -5.59
C ASN A 20 4.72 14.32 -5.38
N SER A 21 4.18 13.31 -4.71
CA SER A 21 2.78 13.29 -4.33
C SER A 21 2.63 12.79 -2.90
N VAL A 22 1.61 13.28 -2.22
CA VAL A 22 1.15 12.76 -0.93
C VAL A 22 -0.28 12.25 -1.09
N GLU A 23 -0.56 11.17 -0.39
CA GLU A 23 -1.88 10.58 -0.30
C GLU A 23 -2.40 10.76 1.12
N LEU A 24 -3.63 11.28 1.22
CA LEU A 24 -4.34 11.51 2.47
C LEU A 24 -5.49 10.50 2.57
N SER A 25 -5.41 9.64 3.59
CA SER A 25 -6.50 8.74 3.97
C SER A 25 -7.20 9.31 5.20
N PHE A 26 -8.43 9.80 5.03
CA PHE A 26 -9.20 10.39 6.12
C PHE A 26 -9.95 9.32 6.91
N ASN A 27 -9.76 9.30 8.22
CA ASN A 27 -10.53 8.49 9.16
C ASN A 27 -11.50 9.40 9.95
N PRO A 28 -12.81 9.36 9.66
CA PRO A 28 -13.80 10.18 10.34
C PRO A 28 -14.10 9.73 11.78
N GLU A 29 -13.87 8.46 12.13
CA GLU A 29 -14.13 7.96 13.49
C GLU A 29 -13.11 8.49 14.50
N THR A 30 -11.85 8.58 14.07
CA THR A 30 -10.73 9.05 14.91
C THR A 30 -10.39 10.51 14.68
N GLU A 31 -11.12 11.21 13.81
CA GLU A 31 -10.84 12.59 13.38
C GLU A 31 -9.36 12.76 12.99
N SER A 32 -8.84 11.82 12.20
CA SER A 32 -7.41 11.80 11.81
C SER A 32 -7.23 11.62 10.32
N VAL A 33 -6.05 12.00 9.83
CA VAL A 33 -5.60 11.73 8.46
C VAL A 33 -4.28 10.98 8.50
N THR A 34 -4.18 9.92 7.71
CA THR A 34 -2.92 9.21 7.49
C THR A 34 -2.30 9.74 6.20
N VAL A 35 -1.03 10.13 6.25
CA VAL A 35 -0.28 10.69 5.12
C VAL A 35 0.82 9.74 4.71
N SER A 36 0.86 9.43 3.42
CA SER A 36 1.88 8.61 2.77
C SER A 36 2.39 9.29 1.50
N GLY A 37 3.61 8.98 1.06
CA GLY A 37 4.23 9.60 -0.11
C GLY A 37 5.14 10.78 0.23
N ALA A 38 5.89 11.30 -0.75
CA ALA A 38 6.90 12.35 -0.56
C ALA A 38 7.88 12.12 0.62
N GLY A 39 8.23 10.85 0.89
CA GLY A 39 9.09 10.46 2.00
C GLY A 39 8.38 10.23 3.35
N TYR A 40 7.08 10.48 3.43
CA TYR A 40 6.23 10.13 4.58
C TYR A 40 5.72 8.69 4.47
N VAL A 41 5.72 7.97 5.58
CA VAL A 41 5.31 6.55 5.66
C VAL A 41 4.22 6.40 6.71
N GLY A 42 2.95 6.49 6.27
CA GLY A 42 1.79 6.25 7.14
C GLY A 42 1.74 7.15 8.37
N LEU A 43 2.16 8.41 8.25
CA LEU A 43 2.16 9.33 9.37
C LEU A 43 0.73 9.74 9.71
N VAL A 44 0.33 9.51 10.97
CA VAL A 44 -0.99 9.87 11.46
C VAL A 44 -0.99 11.31 11.97
N PHE A 45 -1.89 12.13 11.46
CA PHE A 45 -2.14 13.49 11.93
C PHE A 45 -3.53 13.56 12.55
N ASN A 46 -3.63 14.11 13.75
CA ASN A 46 -4.90 14.28 14.45
C ASN A 46 -5.49 15.66 14.15
N GLN A 47 -6.81 15.74 13.96
CA GLN A 47 -7.47 17.00 13.65
C GLN A 47 -7.32 18.02 14.79
N ILE A 48 -7.10 19.28 14.42
CA ILE A 48 -7.05 20.41 15.37
C ILE A 48 -8.04 21.50 14.95
N THR A 49 -8.47 22.31 15.93
CA THR A 49 -9.37 23.43 15.67
C THR A 49 -8.70 24.48 14.78
N SER A 50 -9.38 24.88 13.70
CA SER A 50 -8.90 25.89 12.75
C SER A 50 -10.00 26.89 12.40
N ALA A 51 -9.59 28.13 12.10
CA ALA A 51 -10.50 29.17 11.61
C ALA A 51 -10.86 29.02 10.12
N SER A 52 -10.06 28.28 9.34
CA SER A 52 -10.27 28.04 7.91
C SER A 52 -9.55 26.78 7.44
N GLY A 53 -10.24 25.95 6.66
CA GLY A 53 -9.76 24.64 6.21
C GLY A 53 -9.63 23.61 7.34
N ALA A 54 -9.42 22.35 6.98
CA ALA A 54 -9.15 21.29 7.93
C ALA A 54 -7.64 21.30 8.26
N ARG A 55 -7.30 21.33 9.56
CA ARG A 55 -5.92 21.25 10.01
C ARG A 55 -5.72 20.00 10.85
N TYR A 56 -4.55 19.41 10.70
CA TYR A 56 -4.16 18.21 11.41
C TYR A 56 -2.72 18.34 11.88
N GLU A 57 -2.38 17.71 12.99
CA GLU A 57 -1.05 17.80 13.60
C GLU A 57 -0.49 16.41 13.89
N ASN A 58 0.80 16.22 13.59
CA ASN A 58 1.60 15.11 14.06
C ASN A 58 2.66 15.68 15.02
N THR A 59 2.38 15.57 16.32
CA THR A 59 3.23 16.13 17.38
C THR A 59 4.54 15.37 17.58
N GLU A 60 4.65 14.13 17.08
CA GLU A 60 5.88 13.34 17.18
C GLU A 60 6.97 13.84 16.22
N ASN A 61 6.56 14.42 15.08
CA ASN A 61 7.47 14.87 14.02
C ASN A 61 7.46 16.40 13.83
N ASP A 62 6.75 17.13 14.69
CA ASP A 62 6.55 18.59 14.61
C ASP A 62 5.99 19.03 13.25
N LEU A 63 5.03 18.25 12.72
CA LEU A 63 4.40 18.50 11.42
C LEU A 63 2.96 19.00 11.57
N LEU A 64 2.61 19.96 10.72
CA LEU A 64 1.25 20.46 10.56
C LEU A 64 0.79 20.22 9.13
N LEU A 65 -0.39 19.64 8.97
CA LEU A 65 -1.05 19.50 7.68
C LEU A 65 -2.23 20.46 7.61
N TRP A 66 -2.30 21.23 6.53
CA TRP A 66 -3.44 22.08 6.21
C TRP A 66 -4.05 21.62 4.89
N ASN A 67 -5.25 21.05 4.98
CA ASN A 67 -6.05 20.68 3.83
C ASN A 67 -7.13 21.74 3.62
N LYS A 68 -7.11 22.39 2.46
CA LYS A 68 -8.02 23.48 2.14
C LYS A 68 -8.36 23.46 0.66
N ASP A 69 -9.66 23.35 0.38
CA ASP A 69 -10.19 23.28 -0.98
C ASP A 69 -9.51 22.11 -1.74
N ASP A 70 -8.85 22.38 -2.86
CA ASP A 70 -8.13 21.38 -3.67
C ASP A 70 -6.62 21.37 -3.38
N GLU A 71 -6.15 21.99 -2.29
CA GLU A 71 -4.73 22.10 -1.93
C GLU A 71 -4.45 21.47 -0.56
N VAL A 72 -3.30 20.81 -0.46
CA VAL A 72 -2.71 20.40 0.80
C VAL A 72 -1.36 21.07 0.98
N THR A 73 -1.11 21.61 2.17
CA THR A 73 0.20 22.07 2.59
C THR A 73 0.65 21.31 3.83
N ILE A 74 1.88 20.82 3.83
CA ILE A 74 2.54 20.25 5.01
C ILE A 74 3.63 21.21 5.46
N TYR A 75 3.61 21.56 6.74
CA TYR A 75 4.60 22.39 7.39
C TYR A 75 5.42 21.55 8.37
N LYS A 76 6.69 21.89 8.51
CA LYS A 76 7.52 21.51 9.63
C LYS A 76 7.92 22.77 10.38
N GLU A 77 7.47 22.89 11.63
CA GLU A 77 7.52 24.16 12.36
C GLU A 77 6.82 25.29 11.56
N ASP A 78 7.58 26.25 11.02
CA ASP A 78 7.08 27.36 10.18
C ASP A 78 7.49 27.24 8.69
N GLU A 79 8.20 26.17 8.31
CA GLU A 79 8.66 25.93 6.95
C GLU A 79 7.68 25.05 6.17
N VAL A 80 7.38 25.43 4.94
CA VAL A 80 6.58 24.61 4.01
C VAL A 80 7.47 23.50 3.45
N VAL A 81 7.13 22.25 3.76
CA VAL A 81 7.87 21.06 3.31
C VAL A 81 7.17 20.31 2.18
N PHE A 82 5.87 20.57 1.96
CA PHE A 82 5.13 20.07 0.81
C PHE A 82 3.95 21.01 0.51
N VAL A 83 3.71 21.29 -0.77
CA VAL A 83 2.45 21.88 -1.27
C VAL A 83 2.04 21.05 -2.47
N GLY A 84 0.79 20.60 -2.49
CA GLY A 84 0.26 19.90 -3.64
C GLY A 84 -1.21 20.20 -3.87
N THR A 85 -1.64 20.08 -5.12
CA THR A 85 -3.05 20.18 -5.50
C THR A 85 -3.62 18.80 -5.79
N VAL A 86 -4.93 18.63 -5.63
CA VAL A 86 -5.66 17.43 -6.02
C VAL A 86 -5.28 17.03 -7.43
N GLU A 87 -4.86 15.77 -7.60
CA GLU A 87 -4.76 15.20 -8.94
C GLU A 87 -6.17 14.89 -9.45
N THR A 88 -6.59 15.60 -10.49
CA THR A 88 -7.87 15.34 -11.14
C THR A 88 -7.73 14.22 -12.17
N MET A 89 -8.83 13.55 -12.53
CA MET A 89 -8.82 12.54 -13.58
C MET A 89 -8.33 13.07 -14.95
N GLU A 90 -8.26 14.39 -15.16
CA GLU A 90 -7.68 15.01 -16.36
C GLU A 90 -6.13 15.11 -16.30
N ASP A 91 -5.55 15.16 -15.11
CA ASP A 91 -4.08 15.19 -14.91
C ASP A 91 -3.44 13.80 -15.07
N ILE A 92 -4.26 12.76 -15.17
CA ILE A 92 -3.88 11.42 -15.65
C ILE A 92 -3.74 11.47 -17.18
N GLN A 93 -2.94 12.40 -17.70
CA GLN A 93 -2.58 12.41 -19.10
C GLN A 93 -1.57 11.28 -19.32
N THR A 94 -2.01 10.20 -19.99
CA THR A 94 -1.15 9.15 -20.55
C THR A 94 0.15 9.75 -21.06
N PRO A 95 1.34 9.23 -20.69
CA PRO A 95 2.58 9.81 -21.16
C PRO A 95 2.57 9.77 -22.69
N ASN A 96 2.60 10.95 -23.33
CA ASN A 96 2.87 11.05 -24.75
C ASN A 96 4.31 10.56 -24.97
N ILE A 97 4.46 9.28 -25.28
CA ILE A 97 5.74 8.67 -25.64
C ILE A 97 6.13 9.20 -27.03
N SER A 98 6.78 10.36 -27.04
CA SER A 98 7.65 10.80 -28.12
C SER A 98 8.76 11.60 -27.49
N ASP A 99 9.78 10.89 -26.97
CA ASP A 99 11.21 11.20 -27.18
C ASP A 99 12.08 10.33 -26.26
N ASN A 100 12.49 9.18 -26.81
CA ASN A 100 13.68 8.37 -26.54
C ASN A 100 14.56 8.67 -25.31
N ASN A 101 14.35 7.94 -24.20
CA ASN A 101 15.41 7.26 -23.43
C ASN A 101 14.80 6.26 -22.40
N PRO A 102 14.77 4.94 -22.65
CA PRO A 102 14.04 3.98 -21.81
C PRO A 102 14.93 3.36 -20.73
N SER A 103 15.51 4.17 -19.86
CA SER A 103 16.21 3.65 -18.68
C SER A 103 15.95 4.59 -17.51
N GLU A 104 15.40 4.02 -16.44
CA GLU A 104 15.16 4.63 -15.12
C GLU A 104 13.83 5.37 -14.93
N ILE A 105 12.73 4.65 -15.08
CA ILE A 105 11.56 4.88 -14.21
C ILE A 105 11.10 3.50 -13.72
N ASN A 106 11.21 3.28 -12.40
CA ASN A 106 10.77 2.07 -11.69
C ASN A 106 9.25 1.88 -11.84
N SER A 107 8.83 1.34 -12.98
CA SER A 107 7.47 0.83 -13.15
C SER A 107 7.45 -0.59 -12.56
N ALA A 108 6.58 -0.83 -11.58
CA ALA A 108 6.23 -2.18 -11.18
C ALA A 108 5.87 -3.01 -12.43
N ASP A 109 6.19 -4.30 -12.41
CA ASP A 109 5.87 -5.21 -13.51
C ASP A 109 4.34 -5.26 -13.71
N PRO A 110 3.82 -4.89 -14.90
CA PRO A 110 2.39 -4.91 -15.17
C PRO A 110 1.72 -6.25 -14.90
N ALA A 111 2.45 -7.36 -15.00
CA ALA A 111 1.92 -8.67 -14.69
C ALA A 111 1.59 -8.83 -13.19
N LEU A 112 2.29 -8.13 -12.30
CA LEU A 112 2.13 -8.22 -10.85
C LEU A 112 0.81 -7.58 -10.38
N TYR A 113 0.42 -6.45 -10.97
CA TYR A 113 -0.81 -5.71 -10.62
C TYR A 113 -1.98 -5.93 -11.59
N ALA A 114 -1.82 -6.76 -12.63
CA ALA A 114 -2.90 -7.14 -13.55
C ALA A 114 -3.86 -8.19 -12.95
N SER A 115 -3.57 -8.73 -11.76
CA SER A 115 -4.37 -9.77 -11.13
C SER A 115 -4.31 -9.69 -9.61
N SER A 116 -5.25 -10.36 -8.95
CA SER A 116 -5.16 -10.67 -7.52
C SER A 116 -4.68 -12.11 -7.34
N TRP A 117 -3.88 -12.33 -6.30
CA TRP A 117 -3.10 -13.55 -6.11
C TRP A 117 -3.54 -14.27 -4.84
N VAL A 118 -4.09 -15.48 -4.95
CA VAL A 118 -4.53 -16.28 -3.81
C VAL A 118 -3.38 -17.11 -3.28
N TRP A 119 -3.05 -16.98 -2.00
CA TRP A 119 -2.02 -17.80 -1.37
C TRP A 119 -2.44 -19.27 -1.38
N SER A 120 -1.60 -20.12 -1.95
CA SER A 120 -1.82 -21.57 -1.99
C SER A 120 -1.04 -22.26 -0.86
N HIS A 121 0.26 -22.00 -0.79
CA HIS A 121 1.14 -22.60 0.21
C HIS A 121 2.49 -21.88 0.27
N THR A 122 3.25 -22.18 1.32
CA THR A 122 4.68 -21.89 1.40
C THR A 122 5.47 -23.17 1.55
N ASP A 123 6.47 -23.35 0.70
CA ASP A 123 7.50 -24.38 0.87
C ASP A 123 8.69 -23.79 1.61
N LEU A 124 8.93 -24.22 2.85
CA LEU A 124 10.08 -23.82 3.65
C LEU A 124 11.33 -24.58 3.21
N SER A 125 12.51 -23.97 3.37
CA SER A 125 13.78 -24.65 3.05
C SER A 125 14.09 -25.86 3.94
N SER A 126 13.42 -25.97 5.08
CA SER A 126 13.42 -27.16 5.94
C SER A 126 12.78 -28.38 5.27
N GLY A 127 12.00 -28.19 4.20
CA GLY A 127 11.17 -29.20 3.54
C GLY A 127 9.75 -29.29 4.10
N GLU A 128 9.39 -28.47 5.07
CA GLU A 128 8.02 -28.33 5.57
C GLU A 128 7.16 -27.48 4.63
N ARG A 129 5.89 -27.84 4.49
CA ARG A 129 4.89 -27.06 3.73
C ARG A 129 3.83 -26.50 4.65
N ILE A 130 3.64 -25.19 4.60
CA ILE A 130 2.52 -24.49 5.23
C ILE A 130 1.45 -24.30 4.15
N ALA A 131 0.29 -24.94 4.31
CA ALA A 131 -0.82 -24.77 3.38
C ALA A 131 -1.69 -23.57 3.78
N SER A 132 -2.13 -22.79 2.80
CA SER A 132 -3.19 -21.81 3.02
C SER A 132 -4.48 -22.52 3.46
N PRO A 133 -5.29 -21.94 4.36
CA PRO A 133 -6.62 -22.45 4.67
C PRO A 133 -7.49 -22.54 3.40
N ASN A 134 -8.34 -23.57 3.29
CA ASN A 134 -9.15 -23.83 2.10
C ASN A 134 -10.36 -22.88 1.97
N ASN A 135 -10.13 -21.57 1.94
CA ASN A 135 -11.19 -20.55 1.89
C ASN A 135 -10.93 -19.42 0.88
N ASP A 136 -9.80 -19.44 0.15
CA ASP A 136 -9.40 -18.37 -0.76
C ASP A 136 -9.38 -16.97 -0.11
N GLU A 137 -9.31 -16.89 1.23
CA GLU A 137 -9.39 -15.62 1.97
C GLU A 137 -8.06 -14.85 1.97
N PHE A 138 -6.95 -15.53 1.66
CA PHE A 138 -5.62 -14.93 1.57
C PHE A 138 -5.34 -14.43 0.16
N ILE A 139 -5.83 -13.23 -0.14
CA ILE A 139 -5.72 -12.60 -1.47
C ILE A 139 -4.71 -11.47 -1.36
N LEU A 140 -3.69 -11.44 -2.23
CA LEU A 140 -2.67 -10.40 -2.32
C LEU A 140 -2.88 -9.62 -3.63
N SER A 141 -2.94 -8.30 -3.54
CA SER A 141 -3.16 -7.42 -4.68
C SER A 141 -2.12 -6.31 -4.68
N PHE A 142 -1.50 -6.11 -5.83
CA PHE A 142 -0.55 -5.02 -6.08
C PHE A 142 -1.25 -3.98 -6.94
N ASP A 143 -0.94 -2.70 -6.75
CA ASP A 143 -1.36 -1.65 -7.67
C ASP A 143 -0.20 -1.15 -8.55
N GLY A 144 -0.46 -0.28 -9.53
CA GLY A 144 0.61 0.27 -10.36
C GLY A 144 1.52 1.29 -9.67
N ASN A 145 1.25 1.64 -8.41
CA ASN A 145 1.84 2.77 -7.70
C ASN A 145 2.75 2.36 -6.53
N GLY A 146 2.98 1.05 -6.33
CA GLY A 146 3.83 0.56 -5.24
C GLY A 146 3.08 0.29 -3.94
N PHE A 147 1.75 0.19 -3.98
CA PHE A 147 0.93 -0.24 -2.85
C PHE A 147 0.53 -1.71 -2.99
N VAL A 148 0.59 -2.43 -1.87
CA VAL A 148 0.16 -3.82 -1.77
C VAL A 148 -0.89 -3.94 -0.68
N SER A 149 -2.02 -4.55 -1.01
CA SER A 149 -3.07 -4.91 -0.06
C SER A 149 -3.20 -6.42 0.01
N SER A 150 -3.68 -6.91 1.15
CA SER A 150 -4.05 -8.31 1.29
C SER A 150 -5.31 -8.47 2.11
N GLN A 151 -6.25 -9.27 1.63
CA GLN A 151 -7.27 -9.86 2.49
C GLN A 151 -6.68 -11.11 3.16
N THR A 152 -7.07 -11.36 4.41
CA THR A 152 -6.75 -12.59 5.14
C THR A 152 -8.00 -13.18 5.78
N ASP A 153 -7.84 -14.28 6.51
CA ASP A 153 -8.91 -14.93 7.27
C ASP A 153 -9.37 -14.16 8.52
N CYS A 154 -8.77 -13.00 8.82
CA CYS A 154 -9.17 -12.16 9.95
C CYS A 154 -9.21 -10.66 9.61
N ASN A 155 -8.08 -10.09 9.17
CA ASN A 155 -7.93 -8.67 8.89
C ASN A 155 -7.54 -8.39 7.43
N GLY A 156 -7.73 -7.14 7.03
CA GLY A 156 -7.03 -6.58 5.88
C GLY A 156 -5.61 -6.17 6.27
N LEU A 157 -4.64 -6.44 5.41
CA LEU A 157 -3.27 -5.95 5.47
C LEU A 157 -3.04 -4.90 4.37
N GLY A 158 -2.28 -3.86 4.67
CA GLY A 158 -1.84 -2.86 3.69
C GLY A 158 -0.38 -2.48 3.90
N GLY A 159 0.36 -2.27 2.81
CA GLY A 159 1.78 -1.98 2.86
C GLY A 159 2.31 -1.39 1.56
N ILE A 160 3.60 -1.07 1.58
CA ILE A 160 4.32 -0.55 0.41
C ILE A 160 5.21 -1.65 -0.16
N TYR A 161 5.33 -1.68 -1.47
CA TYR A 161 6.27 -2.55 -2.18
C TYR A 161 7.09 -1.79 -3.21
N THR A 162 8.27 -2.32 -3.51
CA THR A 162 9.14 -1.80 -4.58
C THR A 162 9.57 -2.94 -5.48
N VAL A 163 9.66 -2.66 -6.78
CA VAL A 163 10.18 -3.60 -7.78
C VAL A 163 11.39 -2.98 -8.47
N ASP A 164 12.49 -3.74 -8.52
CA ASP A 164 13.69 -3.44 -9.32
C ASP A 164 14.10 -4.71 -10.07
N GLY A 165 13.68 -4.81 -11.33
CA GLY A 165 13.79 -6.04 -12.11
C GLY A 165 13.02 -7.20 -11.45
N GLU A 166 13.72 -8.26 -11.07
CA GLU A 166 13.13 -9.42 -10.37
C GLU A 166 13.10 -9.26 -8.84
N VAL A 167 13.72 -8.20 -8.31
CA VAL A 167 13.74 -7.91 -6.89
C VAL A 167 12.40 -7.28 -6.51
N LEU A 168 11.69 -7.95 -5.60
CA LEU A 168 10.48 -7.43 -4.97
C LEU A 168 10.76 -7.33 -3.48
N SER A 169 10.52 -6.16 -2.90
CA SER A 169 10.61 -5.94 -1.47
C SER A 169 9.29 -5.37 -0.98
N MET A 170 8.81 -5.88 0.16
CA MET A 170 7.61 -5.39 0.83
C MET A 170 7.99 -4.84 2.21
N GLY A 171 7.47 -3.66 2.51
CA GLY A 171 7.66 -3.01 3.80
C GLY A 171 6.83 -3.64 4.90
N GLN A 172 6.79 -2.99 6.06
CA GLN A 172 5.88 -3.40 7.13
C GLN A 172 4.43 -3.25 6.69
N PHE A 173 3.60 -4.20 7.08
CA PHE A 173 2.16 -4.13 6.88
C PHE A 173 1.48 -3.52 8.11
N VAL A 174 0.48 -2.69 7.85
CA VAL A 174 -0.53 -2.29 8.82
C VAL A 174 -1.75 -3.22 8.67
N SER A 175 -2.33 -3.65 9.79
CA SER A 175 -3.52 -4.49 9.81
C SER A 175 -4.68 -3.81 10.53
N THR A 176 -5.90 -4.23 10.25
CA THR A 176 -7.03 -3.96 11.16
C THR A 176 -6.84 -4.74 12.48
N LEU A 177 -7.54 -4.34 13.55
CA LEU A 177 -7.34 -4.86 14.91
C LEU A 177 -8.41 -5.88 15.33
N MET A 178 -8.85 -6.75 14.43
CA MET A 178 -9.73 -7.87 14.76
C MET A 178 -8.92 -9.04 15.30
N TYR A 179 -9.43 -9.69 16.35
CA TYR A 179 -8.88 -10.94 16.86
C TYR A 179 -9.72 -12.11 16.36
N CYS A 180 -9.06 -13.07 15.70
CA CYS A 180 -9.68 -14.32 15.25
C CYS A 180 -8.87 -15.52 15.75
N GLU A 181 -9.51 -16.40 16.51
CA GLU A 181 -8.87 -17.60 17.01
C GLU A 181 -8.55 -18.57 15.85
N GLY A 182 -7.29 -19.01 15.78
CA GLY A 182 -6.83 -19.96 14.75
C GLY A 182 -6.48 -19.35 13.39
N SER A 183 -6.50 -18.01 13.27
CA SER A 183 -6.11 -17.31 12.05
C SER A 183 -4.65 -17.57 11.65
N MET A 184 -4.41 -17.69 10.34
CA MET A 184 -3.07 -17.79 9.75
C MET A 184 -2.47 -16.43 9.36
N GLU A 185 -3.17 -15.33 9.58
CA GLU A 185 -2.74 -13.96 9.24
C GLU A 185 -1.32 -13.63 9.71
N GLY A 186 -1.01 -13.89 10.99
CA GLY A 186 0.31 -13.56 11.55
C GLY A 186 1.44 -14.31 10.85
N VAL A 187 1.27 -15.62 10.64
CA VAL A 187 2.24 -16.46 9.94
C VAL A 187 2.39 -16.01 8.49
N TYR A 188 1.29 -15.67 7.82
CA TYR A 188 1.28 -15.17 6.45
C TYR A 188 2.00 -13.81 6.31
N GLY A 189 1.63 -12.83 7.14
CA GLY A 189 2.22 -11.48 7.12
C GLY A 189 3.71 -11.47 7.44
N GLU A 190 4.16 -12.30 8.40
CA GLU A 190 5.59 -12.48 8.72
C GLU A 190 6.41 -13.01 7.53
N GLN A 191 5.79 -13.76 6.62
CA GLN A 191 6.46 -14.23 5.40
C GLN A 191 6.49 -13.16 4.32
N LEU A 192 5.41 -12.36 4.16
CA LEU A 192 5.36 -11.27 3.16
C LEU A 192 6.50 -10.26 3.37
N VAL A 193 6.80 -9.88 4.62
CA VAL A 193 7.91 -8.94 4.93
C VAL A 193 9.30 -9.53 4.67
N GLN A 194 9.40 -10.83 4.37
CA GLN A 194 10.66 -11.51 4.05
C GLN A 194 10.89 -11.67 2.54
N VAL A 195 9.97 -11.21 1.69
CA VAL A 195 10.10 -11.34 0.24
C VAL A 195 11.29 -10.53 -0.27
N ASN A 196 12.09 -11.18 -1.12
CA ASN A 196 13.29 -10.60 -1.74
C ASN A 196 13.22 -10.59 -3.27
N SER A 197 12.53 -11.55 -3.87
CA SER A 197 12.31 -11.59 -5.32
C SER A 197 11.01 -12.28 -5.66
N TYR A 198 10.57 -12.12 -6.90
CA TYR A 198 9.37 -12.78 -7.40
C TYR A 198 9.59 -13.39 -8.77
N THR A 199 8.71 -14.31 -9.15
CA THR A 199 8.63 -14.85 -10.50
C THR A 199 7.17 -15.12 -10.83
N ILE A 200 6.76 -14.77 -12.05
CA ILE A 200 5.41 -15.08 -12.56
C ILE A 200 5.54 -16.07 -13.72
N GLU A 201 4.89 -17.22 -13.59
CA GLU A 201 4.83 -18.28 -14.61
C GLU A 201 3.36 -18.67 -14.86
N GLY A 202 2.79 -18.20 -15.98
CA GLY A 202 1.38 -18.40 -16.29
C GLY A 202 0.49 -17.77 -15.22
N ASN A 203 -0.31 -18.59 -14.52
CA ASN A 203 -1.21 -18.14 -13.45
C ASN A 203 -0.59 -18.26 -12.06
N THR A 204 0.72 -18.47 -11.97
CA THR A 204 1.41 -18.71 -10.69
C THR A 204 2.38 -17.57 -10.40
N LEU A 205 2.19 -16.91 -9.26
CA LEU A 205 3.16 -16.00 -8.66
C LEU A 205 3.95 -16.76 -7.58
N ARG A 206 5.26 -16.69 -7.65
CA ARG A 206 6.17 -17.19 -6.61
C ARG A 206 6.90 -16.02 -5.98
N LEU A 207 6.86 -15.93 -4.65
CA LEU A 207 7.61 -14.97 -3.87
C LEU A 207 8.73 -15.72 -3.14
N ASN A 208 9.97 -15.44 -3.51
CA ASN A 208 11.14 -16.04 -2.88
C ASN A 208 11.50 -15.24 -1.62
N LEU A 209 11.59 -15.95 -0.50
CA LEU A 209 11.87 -15.37 0.80
C LEU A 209 13.39 -15.28 1.02
N ALA A 210 13.84 -14.19 1.63
CA ALA A 210 15.24 -13.93 1.92
C ALA A 210 15.86 -15.04 2.80
N ARG A 211 17.20 -15.12 2.79
CA ARG A 211 18.00 -16.04 3.63
C ARG A 211 17.62 -17.51 3.48
N ASP A 212 17.19 -17.90 2.28
CA ASP A 212 16.73 -19.25 1.96
C ASP A 212 15.60 -19.69 2.90
N TYR A 213 14.69 -18.80 3.32
CA TYR A 213 13.61 -19.18 4.22
C TYR A 213 12.56 -20.08 3.54
N GLY A 214 12.29 -19.84 2.27
CA GLY A 214 11.33 -20.62 1.50
C GLY A 214 10.77 -19.87 0.29
N VAL A 215 9.69 -20.40 -0.27
CA VAL A 215 8.96 -19.80 -1.39
C VAL A 215 7.47 -19.83 -1.10
N MET A 216 6.83 -18.66 -1.12
CA MET A 216 5.37 -18.55 -1.11
C MET A 216 4.84 -18.69 -2.53
N THR A 217 3.83 -19.53 -2.73
CA THR A 217 3.19 -19.74 -4.03
C THR A 217 1.76 -19.23 -3.99
N PHE A 218 1.41 -18.42 -4.98
CA PHE A 218 0.09 -17.85 -5.18
C PHE A 218 -0.46 -18.17 -6.58
N ILE A 219 -1.78 -18.26 -6.70
CA ILE A 219 -2.48 -18.51 -7.96
C ILE A 219 -3.33 -17.30 -8.31
N SER A 220 -3.27 -16.83 -9.56
CA SER A 220 -4.11 -15.71 -9.98
C SER A 220 -5.59 -16.09 -9.95
N GLN A 221 -6.42 -15.20 -9.41
CA GLN A 221 -7.85 -15.20 -9.67
C GLN A 221 -8.01 -14.65 -11.10
N GLY A 222 -8.21 -15.53 -12.08
CA GLY A 222 -8.47 -15.08 -13.46
C GLY A 222 -9.72 -14.18 -13.52
N GLU A 223 -9.75 -13.26 -14.48
CA GLU A 223 -10.99 -12.56 -14.88
C GLU A 223 -12.10 -13.52 -15.33
#